data_AF-J3P9K6-F1
#
_entry.id   AF-J3P9K6-F1
#
_cell.length_a   1.000
_cell.length_b   1.000
_cell.length_c   1.000
_cell.angle_alpha   90.00
_cell.angle_beta   90.00
_cell.angle_gamma   90.00
#
_symmetry.space_group_name_H-M   'P 1'
#
loop_
_entity.id
_entity.type
_entity.pdbx_description
1 polymer ?
#
loop_
_entity_poly.entity_id
_entity_poly.type
_entity_poly.pdbx_seq_one_letter_code
_entity_poly.pdbx_strand_id
1 'polypeptide(L)'
;MRWLSSFVVALVATAASAAPVAQSDDSLAIYKLKIAAHPNTFLDGKYLSVRGDKVGVWNDNDPLSVYTSPSPSQGGLVQLHKWPAGVVDSVLGLVGTGGLTTLTEISSPDSITYPVGTVADWKSWALIQGPAAGAANKRAAEPKNLLDYAGSRTGRWAAFPRANKEWVVTWLEGTTYVPENYMAVDVVYEPVNA
;
A
#
# COMPACT_ATOMS: atom_id res chain seq x y z
N MET A 1 -38.52 67.21 33.25
CA MET A 1 -37.71 66.36 34.15
C MET A 1 -37.10 65.25 33.29
N ARG A 2 -35.88 65.47 32.76
CA ARG A 2 -34.62 64.80 33.16
C ARG A 2 -34.74 63.27 33.30
N TRP A 3 -34.27 62.52 32.30
CA TRP A 3 -33.29 61.46 32.54
C TRP A 3 -32.52 61.10 31.25
N LEU A 4 -31.20 61.04 31.37
CA LEU A 4 -30.24 60.60 30.36
C LEU A 4 -30.04 59.09 30.52
N SER A 5 -30.04 58.35 29.42
CA SER A 5 -29.47 56.99 29.38
C SER A 5 -28.56 56.87 28.18
N SER A 6 -27.26 57.08 28.41
CA SER A 6 -26.20 56.77 27.46
C SER A 6 -25.85 55.29 27.60
N PHE A 7 -26.11 54.48 26.56
CA PHE A 7 -25.55 53.14 26.45
C PHE A 7 -24.26 53.23 25.63
N VAL A 8 -23.12 52.95 26.26
CA VAL A 8 -21.85 52.74 25.55
C VAL A 8 -21.81 51.28 25.12
N VAL A 9 -21.91 51.02 23.81
CA VAL A 9 -21.68 49.70 23.22
C VAL A 9 -20.18 49.57 22.98
N ALA A 10 -19.48 48.80 23.82
CA ALA A 10 -18.09 48.44 23.58
C ALA A 10 -18.06 47.23 22.62
N LEU A 11 -17.55 47.45 21.40
CA LEU A 11 -17.32 46.39 20.41
C LEU A 11 -16.03 45.64 20.77
N VAL A 12 -16.15 44.45 21.37
CA VAL A 12 -15.00 43.56 21.57
C VAL A 12 -14.76 42.84 20.24
N ALA A 13 -13.77 43.29 19.47
CA ALA A 13 -13.29 42.57 18.31
C ALA A 13 -12.48 41.35 18.79
N THR A 14 -13.11 40.18 18.83
CA THR A 14 -12.38 38.91 18.93
C THR A 14 -11.61 38.72 17.63
N ALA A 15 -10.31 38.98 17.66
CA ALA A 15 -9.41 38.51 16.63
C ALA A 15 -9.39 36.98 16.70
N ALA A 16 -10.21 36.34 15.87
CA ALA A 16 -10.05 34.93 15.57
C ALA A 16 -8.72 34.81 14.83
N SER A 17 -7.65 34.48 15.55
CA SER A 17 -6.46 33.92 14.92
C SER A 17 -6.88 32.55 14.40
N ALA A 18 -7.35 32.53 13.15
CA ALA A 18 -7.27 31.32 12.36
C ALA A 18 -5.77 31.06 12.24
N ALA A 19 -5.25 30.18 13.09
CA ALA A 19 -3.92 29.64 12.89
C ALA A 19 -3.88 29.18 11.43
N PRO A 20 -2.93 29.68 10.61
CA PRO A 20 -2.77 29.13 9.28
C PRO A 20 -2.62 27.63 9.47
N VAL A 21 -3.46 26.85 8.77
CA VAL A 21 -3.21 25.43 8.60
C VAL A 21 -1.80 25.38 8.07
N ALA A 22 -0.85 24.89 8.88
CA ALA A 22 0.44 24.52 8.39
C ALA A 22 0.14 23.46 7.33
N GLN A 23 0.15 23.87 6.07
CA GLN A 23 0.23 22.97 4.96
C GLN A 23 1.59 22.33 5.17
N SER A 24 1.60 21.16 5.80
CA SER A 24 2.80 20.36 5.93
C SER A 24 3.22 20.03 4.50
N ASP A 25 4.22 20.75 4.02
CA ASP A 25 5.05 20.46 2.84
C ASP A 25 5.84 19.15 3.06
N ASP A 26 5.18 18.11 3.58
CA ASP A 26 5.73 16.77 3.50
C ASP A 26 5.64 16.38 2.03
N SER A 27 6.76 16.55 1.34
CA SER A 27 6.97 16.02 -0.01
C SER A 27 6.44 14.58 -0.04
N LEU A 28 5.45 14.34 -0.91
CA LEU A 28 4.80 13.04 -1.03
C LEU A 28 5.87 11.96 -1.22
N ALA A 29 6.02 11.06 -0.23
CA ALA A 29 7.01 10.01 -0.29
C ALA A 29 6.60 8.98 -1.34
N ILE A 30 7.39 8.90 -2.42
CA ILE A 30 7.18 7.97 -3.54
C ILE A 30 8.12 6.79 -3.34
N TYR A 31 7.60 5.58 -3.58
CA TYR A 31 8.32 4.34 -3.44
C TYR A 31 8.21 3.52 -4.72
N LYS A 32 9.25 2.74 -5.02
CA LYS A 32 9.18 1.61 -5.94
C LYS A 32 9.09 0.31 -5.16
N LEU A 33 8.42 -0.68 -5.72
CA LEU A 33 8.32 -2.02 -5.12
C LEU A 33 9.28 -2.99 -5.81
N LYS A 34 9.89 -3.89 -5.04
CA LYS A 34 10.80 -4.94 -5.54
C LYS A 34 10.50 -6.28 -4.88
N ILE A 35 10.92 -7.35 -5.57
CA ILE A 35 11.03 -8.68 -4.97
C ILE A 35 12.37 -8.80 -4.24
N ALA A 36 12.32 -9.32 -3.01
CA ALA A 36 13.45 -9.92 -2.33
C ALA A 36 13.22 -11.43 -2.25
N ALA A 37 14.11 -12.24 -2.81
CA ALA A 37 13.91 -13.66 -3.01
C ALA A 37 15.21 -14.45 -2.80
N HIS A 38 15.86 -14.31 -1.64
CA HIS A 38 17.08 -15.06 -1.35
C HIS A 38 16.81 -16.57 -1.12
N PRO A 39 17.57 -17.50 -1.74
CA PRO A 39 18.78 -17.30 -2.57
C PRO A 39 18.54 -17.25 -4.10
N ASN A 40 17.30 -17.12 -4.57
CA ASN A 40 16.97 -17.10 -5.98
C ASN A 40 17.37 -15.77 -6.66
N THR A 41 18.54 -15.76 -7.29
CA THR A 41 19.09 -14.61 -8.01
C THR A 41 18.30 -14.18 -9.25
N PHE A 42 17.38 -15.00 -9.77
CA PHE A 42 16.57 -14.62 -10.92
C PHE A 42 15.53 -13.55 -10.58
N LEU A 43 14.87 -13.72 -9.43
CA LEU A 43 13.80 -12.82 -8.96
C LEU A 43 14.31 -11.74 -8.01
N ASP A 44 15.37 -12.04 -7.26
CA ASP A 44 15.90 -11.13 -6.25
C ASP A 44 16.30 -9.77 -6.87
N GLY A 45 15.80 -8.69 -6.28
CA GLY A 45 16.05 -7.31 -6.70
C GLY A 45 15.22 -6.82 -7.89
N LYS A 46 14.38 -7.67 -8.52
CA LYS A 46 13.53 -7.26 -9.65
C LYS A 46 12.43 -6.30 -9.18
N TYR A 47 12.25 -5.21 -9.92
CA TYR A 47 11.15 -4.28 -9.68
C TYR A 47 9.81 -4.91 -10.07
N LEU A 48 8.77 -4.56 -9.31
CA LEU A 48 7.40 -4.85 -9.68
C LEU A 48 6.90 -3.81 -10.67
N SER A 49 6.05 -4.26 -11.58
CA SER A 49 5.35 -3.45 -12.57
C SER A 49 3.93 -3.97 -12.75
N VAL A 50 3.10 -3.23 -13.48
CA VAL A 50 1.71 -3.61 -13.76
C VAL A 50 1.56 -4.00 -15.23
N ARG A 51 0.87 -5.11 -15.48
CA ARG A 51 0.41 -5.51 -16.81
C ARG A 51 -1.05 -5.93 -16.75
N GLY A 52 -1.90 -5.26 -17.52
CA GLY A 52 -3.35 -5.34 -17.31
C GLY A 52 -3.67 -4.73 -15.95
N ASP A 53 -4.16 -5.54 -15.03
CA ASP A 53 -4.40 -5.19 -13.62
C ASP A 53 -3.44 -5.91 -12.66
N LYS A 54 -2.56 -6.79 -13.14
CA LYS A 54 -1.75 -7.66 -12.26
C LYS A 54 -0.38 -7.06 -11.99
N VAL A 55 -0.02 -7.04 -10.70
CA VAL A 55 1.29 -6.60 -10.23
C VAL A 55 2.24 -7.80 -10.21
N GLY A 56 3.42 -7.63 -10.77
CA GLY A 56 4.35 -8.73 -10.99
C GLY A 56 5.71 -8.28 -11.50
N VAL A 57 6.56 -9.26 -11.80
CA VAL A 57 7.79 -9.03 -12.56
C VAL A 57 7.46 -9.30 -14.02
N TRP A 58 7.35 -8.23 -14.80
CA TRP A 58 7.04 -8.26 -16.22
C TRP A 58 8.25 -7.79 -17.03
N ASN A 59 8.51 -8.43 -18.17
CA ASN A 59 9.57 -7.96 -19.08
C ASN A 59 9.11 -6.68 -19.77
N ASP A 60 10.04 -5.76 -20.05
CA ASP A 60 9.82 -4.53 -20.83
C ASP A 60 8.71 -3.60 -20.29
N ASN A 61 8.41 -3.67 -18.98
CA ASN A 61 7.46 -2.81 -18.29
C ASN A 61 8.19 -1.87 -17.32
N ASP A 62 7.71 -0.62 -17.24
CA ASP A 62 8.25 0.36 -16.31
C ASP A 62 7.98 -0.04 -14.85
N PRO A 63 8.95 0.15 -13.94
CA PRO A 63 8.75 -0.06 -12.51
C PRO A 63 7.59 0.76 -11.97
N LEU A 64 6.70 0.08 -11.23
CA LEU A 64 5.58 0.71 -10.56
C LEU A 64 6.10 1.62 -9.43
N SER A 65 5.65 2.86 -9.45
CA SER A 65 5.85 3.81 -8.35
C SER A 65 4.54 4.02 -7.61
N VAL A 66 4.61 4.12 -6.28
CA VAL A 66 3.45 4.32 -5.41
C VAL A 66 3.73 5.37 -4.34
N TYR A 67 2.68 6.00 -3.83
CA TYR A 67 2.74 6.79 -2.60
C TYR A 67 1.76 6.22 -1.57
N THR A 68 1.99 6.56 -0.30
CA THR A 68 1.15 6.09 0.80
C THR A 68 0.12 7.12 1.21
N SER A 69 -1.09 6.68 1.50
CA SER A 69 -2.13 7.46 2.19
C SER A 69 -2.58 6.72 3.45
N PRO A 70 -2.88 7.38 4.58
CA PRO A 70 -3.40 6.71 5.76
C PRO A 70 -4.69 5.92 5.48
N SER A 71 -4.81 4.72 6.05
CA SER A 71 -6.03 3.94 5.95
C SER A 71 -7.16 4.60 6.76
N PRO A 72 -8.34 4.84 6.16
CA PRO A 72 -9.43 5.56 6.83
C PRO A 72 -10.09 4.75 7.96
N SER A 73 -9.95 3.42 7.93
CA SER A 73 -10.63 2.51 8.85
C SER A 73 -9.68 1.73 9.76
N GLN A 74 -8.36 1.86 9.60
CA GLN A 74 -7.39 1.07 10.33
C GLN A 74 -6.17 1.90 10.74
N GLY A 75 -6.07 2.20 12.04
CA GLY A 75 -4.96 2.99 12.58
C GLY A 75 -3.60 2.32 12.36
N GLY A 76 -2.62 3.10 11.88
CA GLY A 76 -1.25 2.63 11.63
C GLY A 76 -1.06 1.87 10.30
N LEU A 77 -2.13 1.63 9.54
CA LEU A 77 -2.07 1.02 8.22
C LEU A 77 -2.27 2.07 7.12
N VAL A 78 -1.86 1.72 5.91
CA VAL A 78 -1.90 2.63 4.75
C VAL A 78 -2.58 2.00 3.54
N GLN A 79 -2.94 2.86 2.60
CA GLN A 79 -3.25 2.54 1.21
C GLN A 79 -2.03 2.85 0.35
N LEU A 80 -1.80 2.04 -0.69
CA LEU A 80 -0.77 2.28 -1.70
C LEU A 80 -1.43 2.79 -2.98
N HIS A 81 -1.23 4.07 -3.30
CA HIS A 81 -1.75 4.69 -4.52
C HIS A 81 -0.67 4.75 -5.58
N LYS A 82 -1.05 4.57 -6.85
CA LYS A 82 -0.13 4.64 -7.99
C LYS A 82 0.36 6.07 -8.23
N TRP A 83 1.65 6.20 -8.55
CA TRP A 83 2.30 7.43 -8.96
C TRP A 83 2.78 7.34 -10.43
N PRO A 84 2.65 8.42 -11.24
CA PRO A 84 1.95 9.66 -10.93
C PRO A 84 0.44 9.46 -10.78
N ALA A 85 -0.18 10.31 -9.94
CA ALA A 85 -1.63 10.29 -9.78
C ALA A 85 -2.29 10.63 -11.12
N GLY A 86 -3.12 9.72 -11.62
CA GLY A 86 -3.92 9.93 -12.81
C GLY A 86 -5.22 10.68 -12.51
N VAL A 87 -6.03 10.91 -13.56
CA VAL A 87 -7.41 11.40 -13.40
C VAL A 87 -8.26 10.39 -12.63
N VAL A 88 -7.97 9.11 -12.80
CA VAL A 88 -8.59 7.99 -12.06
C VAL A 88 -7.64 7.55 -10.97
N ASP A 89 -8.10 7.63 -9.71
CA ASP A 89 -7.35 7.09 -8.58
C ASP A 89 -7.19 5.58 -8.74
N SER A 90 -5.96 5.10 -8.54
CA SER A 90 -5.63 3.69 -8.66
C SER A 90 -4.78 3.27 -7.49
N VAL A 91 -5.19 2.20 -6.82
CA VAL A 91 -4.54 1.67 -5.63
C VAL A 91 -4.03 0.26 -5.87
N LEU A 92 -3.08 -0.18 -5.06
CA LEU A 92 -2.73 -1.60 -4.99
C LEU A 92 -3.57 -2.29 -3.92
N GLY A 93 -4.17 -3.40 -4.29
CA GLY A 93 -4.93 -4.25 -3.38
C GLY A 93 -4.72 -5.73 -3.67
N LEU A 94 -5.09 -6.55 -2.69
CA LEU A 94 -5.18 -7.99 -2.83
C LEU A 94 -6.59 -8.37 -3.26
N VAL A 95 -6.69 -9.02 -4.43
CA VAL A 95 -7.98 -9.47 -4.99
C VAL A 95 -7.91 -10.97 -5.29
N GLY A 96 -8.86 -11.75 -4.78
CA GLY A 96 -8.95 -13.17 -5.07
C GLY A 96 -9.92 -13.93 -4.17
N THR A 97 -9.83 -15.25 -4.14
CA THR A 97 -10.75 -16.13 -3.43
C THR A 97 -9.99 -17.26 -2.73
N GLY A 98 -10.59 -17.86 -1.71
CA GLY A 98 -10.07 -19.08 -1.08
C GLY A 98 -8.67 -18.96 -0.47
N GLY A 99 -8.26 -17.79 -0.01
CA GLY A 99 -6.93 -17.58 0.61
C GLY A 99 -5.77 -17.51 -0.39
N LEU A 100 -6.05 -17.36 -1.69
CA LEU A 100 -5.09 -16.97 -2.71
C LEU A 100 -5.55 -15.65 -3.34
N THR A 101 -4.86 -14.56 -3.02
CA THR A 101 -5.19 -13.23 -3.53
C THR A 101 -4.02 -12.68 -4.34
N THR A 102 -4.33 -12.04 -5.47
CA THR A 102 -3.32 -11.47 -6.37
C THR A 102 -3.13 -10.00 -6.06
N LEU A 103 -1.87 -9.54 -6.02
CA LEU A 103 -1.58 -8.11 -5.94
C LEU A 103 -2.00 -7.45 -7.27
N THR A 104 -2.97 -6.55 -7.17
CA THR A 104 -3.74 -6.03 -8.31
C THR A 104 -3.77 -4.50 -8.22
N GLU A 105 -3.59 -3.83 -9.37
CA GLU A 105 -3.93 -2.42 -9.52
C GLU A 105 -5.44 -2.29 -9.67
N ILE A 106 -6.07 -1.55 -8.77
CA ILE A 106 -7.51 -1.35 -8.70
C ILE A 106 -7.81 0.11 -8.98
N SER A 107 -8.41 0.39 -10.13
CA SER A 107 -8.88 1.74 -10.49
C SER A 107 -10.25 2.02 -9.87
N SER A 108 -10.43 3.20 -9.27
CA SER A 108 -11.66 3.60 -8.58
C SER A 108 -12.18 2.56 -7.59
N PRO A 109 -11.37 2.17 -6.59
CA PRO A 109 -11.61 0.97 -5.79
C PRO A 109 -12.94 0.98 -5.03
N ASP A 110 -13.40 2.15 -4.55
CA ASP A 110 -14.68 2.27 -3.84
C ASP A 110 -15.92 2.18 -4.76
N SER A 111 -15.74 2.16 -6.09
CA SER A 111 -16.84 2.01 -7.07
C SER A 111 -17.05 0.56 -7.55
N ILE A 112 -16.17 -0.37 -7.17
CA ILE A 112 -16.21 -1.75 -7.66
C ILE A 112 -17.02 -2.61 -6.70
N THR A 113 -18.00 -3.33 -7.24
CA THR A 113 -18.68 -4.42 -6.53
C THR A 113 -18.03 -5.76 -6.91
N TYR A 114 -17.43 -6.42 -5.94
CA TYR A 114 -16.81 -7.73 -6.14
C TYR A 114 -17.83 -8.87 -5.99
N PRO A 115 -17.70 -9.98 -6.75
CA PRO A 115 -18.55 -11.15 -6.56
C PRO A 115 -18.48 -11.70 -5.13
N VAL A 116 -19.59 -12.27 -4.67
CA VAL A 116 -19.65 -12.90 -3.33
C VAL A 116 -18.55 -13.95 -3.18
N GLY A 117 -17.86 -13.93 -2.04
CA GLY A 117 -16.72 -14.81 -1.75
C GLY A 117 -15.38 -14.30 -2.26
N THR A 118 -15.35 -13.16 -2.96
CA THR A 118 -14.11 -12.48 -3.35
C THR A 118 -13.62 -11.59 -2.21
N VAL A 119 -12.37 -11.79 -1.81
CA VAL A 119 -11.62 -10.86 -0.98
C VAL A 119 -11.06 -9.78 -1.90
N ALA A 120 -11.31 -8.51 -1.54
CA ALA A 120 -10.71 -7.34 -2.17
C ALA A 120 -10.34 -6.35 -1.08
N ASP A 121 -9.04 -6.20 -0.81
CA ASP A 121 -8.54 -5.33 0.25
C ASP A 121 -7.32 -4.53 -0.22
N TRP A 122 -7.42 -3.21 -0.11
CA TRP A 122 -6.36 -2.24 -0.45
C TRP A 122 -6.06 -1.29 0.70
N LYS A 123 -6.64 -1.53 1.88
CA LYS A 123 -6.62 -0.62 3.04
C LYS A 123 -5.75 -1.13 4.19
N SER A 124 -5.24 -2.35 4.08
CA SER A 124 -4.55 -3.05 5.17
C SER A 124 -3.05 -3.26 4.94
N TRP A 125 -2.35 -2.29 4.34
CA TRP A 125 -0.90 -2.36 4.13
C TRP A 125 -0.12 -1.86 5.35
N ALA A 126 0.93 -2.58 5.72
CA ALA A 126 1.91 -2.16 6.71
C ALA A 126 3.27 -1.97 6.05
N LEU A 127 3.92 -0.83 6.30
CA LEU A 127 5.30 -0.57 5.90
C LEU A 127 6.22 -0.81 7.11
N ILE A 128 6.98 -1.89 7.08
CA ILE A 128 7.84 -2.30 8.18
C ILE A 128 9.28 -1.86 7.90
N GLN A 129 9.75 -0.86 8.65
CA GLN A 129 11.13 -0.40 8.61
C GLN A 129 12.02 -1.28 9.50
N GLY A 130 12.90 -2.08 8.88
CA GLY A 130 13.85 -2.96 9.58
C GLY A 130 13.37 -4.40 9.76
N PRO A 131 14.20 -5.30 10.34
CA PRO A 131 13.81 -6.69 10.56
C PRO A 131 12.58 -6.73 11.45
N ALA A 132 11.56 -7.51 11.07
CA ALA A 132 10.26 -7.46 11.70
C ALA A 132 10.39 -7.80 13.20
N ALA A 133 10.17 -6.80 14.07
CA ALA A 133 10.21 -7.00 15.50
C ALA A 133 9.00 -7.86 15.91
N GLY A 134 9.18 -9.18 15.97
CA GLY A 134 8.19 -10.12 16.51
C GLY A 134 7.71 -11.23 15.58
N ALA A 135 8.26 -11.39 14.38
CA ALA A 135 7.99 -12.59 13.57
C ALA A 135 8.62 -13.81 14.27
N ALA A 136 7.80 -14.78 14.68
CA ALA A 136 8.19 -15.97 15.45
C ALA A 136 9.16 -16.92 14.70
N ASN A 137 9.57 -16.58 13.48
CA ASN A 137 10.53 -17.32 12.67
C ASN A 137 11.64 -16.38 12.23
N LYS A 138 12.63 -16.14 13.10
CA LYS A 138 13.82 -15.32 12.79
C LYS A 138 14.56 -15.88 11.57
N ARG A 139 14.32 -15.32 10.38
CA ARG A 139 15.31 -15.33 9.30
C ARG A 139 16.33 -14.26 9.67
N ALA A 140 17.55 -14.65 10.01
CA ALA A 140 18.64 -13.73 10.37
C ALA A 140 19.10 -12.79 9.22
N ALA A 141 18.34 -12.71 8.13
CA ALA A 141 18.60 -11.93 6.92
C ALA A 141 17.29 -11.36 6.33
N GLU A 142 16.29 -11.05 7.17
CA GLU A 142 15.06 -10.38 6.69
C GLU A 142 15.41 -9.05 6.01
N PRO A 143 14.86 -8.80 4.80
CA PRO A 143 15.15 -7.58 4.09
C PRO A 143 14.56 -6.38 4.84
N LYS A 144 15.23 -5.23 4.74
CA LYS A 144 14.67 -3.98 5.28
C LYS A 144 13.54 -3.50 4.38
N ASN A 145 12.62 -2.71 4.94
CA ASN A 145 11.52 -2.05 4.23
C ASN A 145 10.54 -3.05 3.62
N LEU A 146 9.98 -3.92 4.47
CA LEU A 146 8.98 -4.90 4.04
C LEU A 146 7.64 -4.24 3.83
N LEU A 147 7.00 -4.53 2.69
CA LEU A 147 5.58 -4.32 2.51
C LEU A 147 4.86 -5.57 3.02
N ASP A 148 4.06 -5.43 4.08
CA ASP A 148 3.32 -6.52 4.69
C ASP A 148 1.81 -6.31 4.60
N TYR A 149 1.04 -7.40 4.64
CA TYR A 149 -0.41 -7.39 4.60
C TYR A 149 -1.00 -7.69 5.98
N ALA A 150 -1.46 -6.66 6.66
CA ALA A 150 -1.99 -6.76 8.02
C ALA A 150 -3.41 -7.38 8.08
N GLY A 151 -4.08 -7.55 6.94
CA GLY A 151 -5.39 -8.20 6.88
C GLY A 151 -5.35 -9.71 7.12
N SER A 152 -4.16 -10.32 7.15
CA SER A 152 -3.97 -11.75 7.45
C SER A 152 -2.75 -11.98 8.33
N ARG A 153 -2.90 -12.79 9.39
CA ARG A 153 -1.79 -13.10 10.31
C ARG A 153 -0.97 -14.33 9.94
N THR A 154 -1.38 -15.06 8.90
CA THR A 154 -0.80 -16.38 8.56
C THR A 154 -0.34 -16.49 7.13
N GLY A 155 -0.61 -15.47 6.31
CA GLY A 155 -0.20 -15.48 4.92
C GLY A 155 1.24 -15.09 4.70
N ARG A 156 1.66 -15.20 3.45
CA ARG A 156 2.98 -14.82 2.96
C ARG A 156 2.93 -14.39 1.51
N TRP A 157 3.93 -13.63 1.09
CA TRP A 157 4.14 -13.34 -0.32
C TRP A 157 4.63 -14.57 -1.09
N ALA A 158 4.10 -14.70 -2.30
CA ALA A 158 4.50 -15.71 -3.27
C ALA A 158 4.51 -15.10 -4.67
N ALA A 159 5.45 -15.55 -5.50
CA ALA A 159 5.52 -15.25 -6.91
C ALA A 159 5.16 -16.51 -7.72
N PHE A 160 4.16 -16.40 -8.59
CA PHE A 160 3.73 -17.48 -9.47
C PHE A 160 4.26 -17.26 -10.89
N PRO A 161 4.90 -18.26 -11.51
CA PRO A 161 5.48 -18.10 -12.82
C PRO A 161 4.39 -17.94 -13.90
N ARG A 162 4.73 -17.18 -14.92
CA ARG A 162 4.01 -17.03 -16.17
C ARG A 162 4.92 -17.43 -17.34
N ALA A 163 4.39 -17.36 -18.55
CA ALA A 163 5.20 -17.48 -19.77
C ALA A 163 6.34 -16.43 -19.77
N ASN A 164 7.36 -16.66 -20.60
CA ASN A 164 8.46 -15.70 -20.82
C ASN A 164 9.25 -15.29 -19.57
N LYS A 165 9.31 -16.17 -18.55
CA LYS A 165 10.01 -15.92 -17.28
C LYS A 165 9.46 -14.72 -16.49
N GLU A 166 8.19 -14.41 -16.70
CA GLU A 166 7.46 -13.39 -15.97
C GLU A 166 6.77 -13.99 -14.75
N TRP A 167 6.38 -13.15 -13.80
CA TRP A 167 5.86 -13.61 -12.51
C TRP A 167 4.75 -12.70 -12.02
N VAL A 168 3.71 -13.28 -11.44
CA VAL A 168 2.64 -12.55 -10.76
C VAL A 168 2.84 -12.66 -9.26
N VAL A 169 2.75 -11.54 -8.55
CA VAL A 169 2.85 -11.50 -7.09
C VAL A 169 1.48 -11.72 -6.46
N THR A 170 1.45 -12.60 -5.46
CA THR A 170 0.25 -13.04 -4.76
C THR A 170 0.51 -13.13 -3.27
N TRP A 171 -0.55 -12.98 -2.48
CA TRP A 171 -0.57 -13.32 -1.07
C TRP A 171 -1.23 -14.69 -0.88
N LEU A 172 -0.54 -15.57 -0.17
CA LEU A 172 -0.95 -16.95 0.06
C LEU A 172 -1.20 -17.17 1.55
N GLU A 173 -2.46 -17.39 1.93
CA GLU A 173 -2.87 -17.67 3.32
C GLU A 173 -2.63 -19.12 3.75
N GLY A 174 -2.34 -20.01 2.80
CA GLY A 174 -2.05 -21.43 3.09
C GLY A 174 -3.30 -22.30 3.34
N THR A 175 -4.50 -21.78 3.10
CA THR A 175 -5.78 -22.50 3.26
C THR A 175 -6.25 -23.22 1.99
N THR A 176 -5.50 -23.09 0.88
CA THR A 176 -5.88 -23.65 -0.43
C THR A 176 -4.75 -24.45 -1.06
N TYR A 177 -5.12 -25.39 -1.95
CA TYR A 177 -4.18 -26.12 -2.76
C TYR A 177 -3.61 -25.19 -3.84
N VAL A 178 -2.30 -25.02 -3.83
CA VAL A 178 -1.57 -24.22 -4.81
C VAL A 178 -0.63 -25.09 -5.62
N PRO A 179 -0.43 -24.79 -6.92
CA PRO A 179 0.60 -25.42 -7.74
C PRO A 179 1.98 -25.36 -7.06
N GLU A 180 2.78 -26.43 -7.13
CA GLU A 180 4.10 -26.48 -6.46
C GLU A 180 5.14 -25.50 -7.05
N ASN A 181 4.87 -24.92 -8.22
CA ASN A 181 5.86 -24.14 -8.97
C ASN A 181 5.97 -22.66 -8.57
N TYR A 182 5.36 -22.23 -7.46
CA TYR A 182 5.54 -20.88 -6.95
C TYR A 182 6.86 -20.73 -6.19
N MET A 183 7.29 -19.49 -6.01
CA MET A 183 8.42 -19.13 -5.16
C MET A 183 7.93 -18.29 -3.99
N ALA A 184 8.28 -18.67 -2.77
CA ALA A 184 8.11 -17.78 -1.62
C ALA A 184 9.08 -16.60 -1.77
N VAL A 185 8.56 -15.39 -1.62
CA VAL A 185 9.32 -14.15 -1.78
C VAL A 185 8.95 -13.18 -0.67
N ASP A 186 9.66 -12.07 -0.58
CA ASP A 186 9.26 -10.89 0.17
C ASP A 186 9.04 -9.74 -0.82
N VAL A 187 8.11 -8.83 -0.51
CA VAL A 187 7.95 -7.57 -1.25
C VAL A 187 8.52 -6.45 -0.42
N VAL A 188 9.44 -5.68 -0.99
CA VAL A 188 10.10 -4.57 -0.32
C VAL A 188 9.81 -3.25 -1.02
N TYR A 189 9.80 -2.17 -0.26
CA TYR A 189 9.66 -0.81 -0.79
C TYR A 189 10.99 -0.06 -0.74
N GLU A 190 11.26 0.72 -1.76
CA GLU A 190 12.46 1.55 -1.90
C GLU A 190 12.03 3.00 -2.18
N PRO A 191 12.48 3.99 -1.40
CA PRO A 191 12.16 5.38 -1.65
C PRO A 191 12.76 5.85 -2.98
N VAL A 192 11.98 6.60 -3.75
CA VAL A 192 12.44 7.31 -4.92
C VAL A 192 12.94 8.67 -4.45
N ASN A 193 14.25 8.86 -4.43
CA ASN A 193 14.82 10.19 -4.22
C ASN A 193 14.44 11.06 -5.43
N ALA A 194 13.63 12.08 -5.19
CA ALA A 194 13.33 13.14 -6.15
C ALA A 194 14.52 14.10 -6.29
#